data_AF-A0A936QXM4-F1
#
_entry.id   AF-A0A936QXM4-F1
#
_cell.length_a   1.000
_cell.length_b   1.000
_cell.length_c   1.000
_cell.angle_alpha   90.00
_cell.angle_beta   90.00
_cell.angle_gamma   90.00
#
_symmetry.space_group_name_H-M   'P 1'
#
loop_
_entity.id
_entity.type
_entity.pdbx_description
1 polymer ?
#
loop_
_entity_poly.entity_id
_entity_poly.type
_entity_poly.pdbx_seq_one_letter_code
_entity_poly.pdbx_strand_id
1 'polypeptide(L)'
;MAIVTAQAAAQSVAVDTISAMQPWSPYKQFTFPHVIVHGQPGLSARIDRDLCVDFLDVDPDTAKGSIFQMVWGDPEGQVPQRLNSLTWSYNEPLPEVLSVLFSGEGCGAYCEEFTIHYNYDLRDGHRLSFDSLFTKNGAIAVDDTLRRSWRRDVEARIELVQDSSEVTGLSADNRERWQEESDMYRECLLERKEQRPYVQDFEPLTKELRVHIARCSAHYNRALDDLNEVSTDVPYEWLAPFFRPGYAALFMN
;
A
#
# COMPACT_ATOMS: atom_id res chain seq x y z
N MET A 1 29.03 20.83 33.90
CA MET A 1 28.34 19.67 33.30
C MET A 1 26.90 20.07 33.09
N ALA A 2 26.51 20.37 31.84
CA ALA A 2 25.12 20.64 31.50
C ALA A 2 24.49 19.31 31.10
N ILE A 3 23.46 18.89 31.84
CA ILE A 3 22.64 17.74 31.47
C ILE A 3 21.70 18.25 30.38
N VAL A 4 21.97 17.87 29.13
CA VAL A 4 21.01 18.02 28.03
C VAL A 4 20.06 16.83 28.13
N THR A 5 18.91 17.04 28.78
CA THR A 5 17.79 16.12 28.64
C THR A 5 17.24 16.28 27.24
N ALA A 6 17.55 15.32 26.36
CA ALA A 6 16.79 15.13 25.14
C ALA A 6 15.37 14.77 25.54
N GLN A 7 14.47 15.75 25.45
CA GLN A 7 13.05 15.52 25.60
C GLN A 7 12.64 14.72 24.35
N ALA A 8 12.40 13.42 24.52
CA ALA A 8 11.74 12.63 23.49
C ALA A 8 10.46 13.40 23.11
N ALA A 9 10.35 13.81 21.86
CA ALA A 9 9.11 14.38 21.36
C ALA A 9 8.01 13.35 21.66
N ALA A 10 7.01 13.74 22.45
CA ALA A 10 5.84 12.89 22.62
C ALA A 10 5.25 12.65 21.23
N GLN A 11 4.88 11.40 20.93
CA GLN A 11 4.17 11.07 19.70
C GLN A 11 2.97 12.00 19.58
N SER A 12 2.82 12.63 18.41
CA SER A 12 1.73 13.58 18.19
C SER A 12 0.39 12.87 18.05
N VAL A 13 0.47 11.56 17.73
CA VAL A 13 -0.63 10.65 17.50
C VAL A 13 -0.59 9.49 18.50
N ALA A 14 -1.74 9.21 19.12
CA ALA A 14 -2.03 7.93 19.74
C ALA A 14 -3.02 7.17 18.84
N VAL A 15 -3.00 5.83 18.86
CA VAL A 15 -3.97 5.02 18.12
C VAL A 15 -4.57 3.98 19.05
N ASP A 16 -5.87 4.10 19.29
CA ASP A 16 -6.66 3.12 20.03
C ASP A 16 -7.13 1.99 19.11
N THR A 17 -7.61 0.90 19.70
CA THR A 17 -8.14 -0.25 18.96
C THR A 17 -9.65 -0.31 19.10
N ILE A 18 -10.35 -0.23 17.97
CA ILE A 18 -11.73 -0.67 17.86
C ILE A 18 -11.72 -2.16 17.58
N SER A 19 -12.60 -2.92 18.23
CA SER A 19 -12.72 -4.36 18.00
C SER A 19 -14.18 -4.74 17.86
N ALA A 20 -14.45 -5.69 16.98
CA ALA A 20 -15.75 -6.35 16.90
C ALA A 20 -15.59 -7.84 16.66
N MET A 21 -16.59 -8.59 17.11
CA MET A 21 -16.69 -10.03 16.89
C MET A 21 -17.79 -10.29 15.87
N GLN A 22 -17.50 -11.10 14.85
CA GLN A 22 -18.52 -11.61 13.94
C GLN A 22 -19.65 -12.27 14.77
N PRO A 23 -20.94 -11.94 14.55
CA PRO A 23 -22.00 -12.37 15.46
C PRO A 23 -22.48 -13.82 15.24
N TRP A 24 -21.91 -14.53 14.28
CA TRP A 24 -22.16 -15.95 14.01
C TRP A 24 -20.84 -16.72 13.85
N SER A 25 -20.92 -18.05 13.96
CA SER A 25 -19.78 -18.96 13.76
C SER A 25 -19.10 -18.70 12.41
N PRO A 26 -17.76 -18.63 12.33
CA PRO A 26 -16.79 -19.06 13.35
C PRO A 26 -16.42 -18.00 14.41
N TYR A 27 -17.15 -16.89 14.52
CA TYR A 27 -16.89 -15.81 15.48
C TYR A 27 -15.46 -15.24 15.32
N LYS A 28 -15.14 -14.75 14.12
CA LYS A 28 -13.86 -14.07 13.88
C LYS A 28 -13.86 -12.68 14.53
N GLN A 29 -12.78 -12.38 15.24
CA GLN A 29 -12.52 -11.05 15.77
C GLN A 29 -11.79 -10.22 14.72
N PHE A 30 -12.26 -9.00 14.50
CA PHE A 30 -11.58 -8.00 13.69
C PHE A 30 -11.27 -6.77 14.55
N THR A 31 -10.12 -6.17 14.30
CA THR A 31 -9.70 -4.92 14.93
C THR A 31 -9.44 -3.85 13.88
N PHE A 32 -9.58 -2.59 14.27
CA PHE A 32 -9.39 -1.44 13.40
C PHE A 32 -8.79 -0.27 14.19
N PRO A 33 -7.91 0.55 13.59
CA PRO A 33 -7.33 1.69 14.27
C PRO A 33 -8.36 2.79 14.54
N HIS A 34 -8.21 3.47 15.66
CA HIS A 34 -8.89 4.73 15.98
C HIS A 34 -7.84 5.79 16.31
N VAL A 35 -7.67 6.74 15.41
CA VAL A 35 -6.58 7.71 15.44
C VAL A 35 -6.93 8.89 16.35
N ILE A 36 -6.04 9.19 17.30
CA ILE A 36 -6.18 10.27 18.26
C ILE A 36 -5.00 11.23 18.10
N VAL A 37 -5.24 12.36 17.45
CA VAL A 37 -4.28 13.47 17.42
C VAL A 37 -4.51 14.40 18.60
N HIS A 38 -3.53 14.46 19.49
CA HIS A 38 -3.68 15.16 20.77
C HIS A 38 -4.00 16.64 20.59
N GLY A 39 -5.09 17.10 21.22
CA GLY A 39 -5.56 18.48 21.13
C GLY A 39 -6.24 18.84 19.80
N GLN A 40 -6.38 17.90 18.86
CA GLN A 40 -6.95 18.13 17.54
C GLN A 40 -8.08 17.13 17.19
N PRO A 41 -9.20 17.10 17.94
CA PRO A 41 -10.26 16.12 17.73
C PRO A 41 -10.91 16.20 16.34
N GLY A 42 -10.94 17.39 15.72
CA GLY A 42 -11.43 17.55 14.35
C GLY A 42 -10.50 16.91 13.30
N LEU A 43 -9.19 16.82 13.58
CA LEU A 43 -8.23 16.15 12.71
C LEU A 43 -8.33 14.63 12.87
N SER A 44 -8.42 14.13 14.12
CA SER A 44 -8.74 12.73 14.42
C SER A 44 -9.98 12.25 13.65
N ALA A 45 -11.08 12.99 13.77
CA ALA A 45 -12.35 12.63 13.14
C ALA A 45 -12.28 12.59 11.61
N ARG A 46 -11.45 13.44 10.97
CA ARG A 46 -11.26 13.40 9.51
C ARG A 46 -10.51 12.15 9.07
N ILE A 47 -9.42 11.81 9.77
CA ILE A 47 -8.62 10.61 9.46
C ILE A 47 -9.46 9.34 9.68
N ASP A 48 -10.13 9.22 10.83
CA ASP A 48 -10.96 8.05 11.14
C ASP A 48 -12.12 7.89 10.15
N ARG A 49 -12.74 9.00 9.73
CA ARG A 49 -13.79 8.96 8.72
C ARG A 49 -13.27 8.50 7.37
N ASP A 50 -12.13 9.00 6.92
CA ASP A 50 -11.50 8.56 5.66
C ASP A 50 -11.17 7.06 5.70
N LEU A 51 -10.55 6.58 6.79
CA LEU A 51 -10.27 5.17 7.00
C LEU A 51 -11.53 4.30 6.95
N CYS A 52 -12.61 4.71 7.64
CA CYS A 52 -13.86 3.96 7.64
C CYS A 52 -14.53 3.97 6.25
N VAL A 53 -14.59 5.12 5.60
CA VAL A 53 -15.27 5.26 4.31
C VAL A 53 -14.52 4.52 3.21
N ASP A 54 -13.20 4.66 3.14
CA ASP A 54 -12.42 4.07 2.05
C ASP A 54 -12.13 2.58 2.28
N PHE A 55 -11.66 2.20 3.48
CA PHE A 55 -11.27 0.82 3.75
C PHE A 55 -12.46 -0.07 4.12
N LEU A 56 -13.30 0.37 5.06
CA LEU A 56 -14.43 -0.41 5.55
C LEU A 56 -15.71 -0.23 4.72
N ASP A 57 -15.72 0.73 3.79
CA ASP A 57 -16.90 1.08 2.96
C ASP A 57 -18.12 1.40 3.80
N VAL A 58 -17.90 2.21 4.85
CA VAL A 58 -18.95 2.62 5.78
C VAL A 58 -18.75 4.07 6.22
N ASP A 59 -19.84 4.82 6.25
CA ASP A 59 -19.85 6.14 6.87
C ASP A 59 -20.06 5.98 8.39
N PRO A 60 -19.05 6.26 9.24
CA PRO A 60 -19.14 6.02 10.69
C PRO A 60 -20.21 6.88 11.36
N ASP A 61 -20.55 8.04 10.81
CA ASP A 61 -21.58 8.93 11.37
C ASP A 61 -22.99 8.37 11.18
N THR A 62 -23.18 7.48 10.18
CA THR A 62 -24.46 6.84 9.89
C THR A 62 -24.52 5.38 10.30
N ALA A 63 -23.37 4.76 10.60
CA ALA A 63 -23.22 3.34 10.92
C ALA A 63 -23.85 2.93 12.27
N LYS A 64 -24.25 3.88 13.12
CA LYS A 64 -24.82 3.63 14.47
C LYS A 64 -23.97 2.64 15.31
N GLY A 65 -22.65 2.69 15.17
CA GLY A 65 -21.70 1.82 15.87
C GLY A 65 -21.37 0.48 15.19
N SER A 66 -21.93 0.20 14.00
CA SER A 66 -21.67 -1.03 13.24
C SER A 66 -20.79 -0.77 12.01
N ILE A 67 -19.48 -0.65 12.21
CA ILE A 67 -18.53 -0.35 11.11
C ILE A 67 -17.98 -1.59 10.39
N PHE A 68 -18.19 -2.80 10.94
CA PHE A 68 -17.62 -4.04 10.40
C PHE A 68 -18.62 -4.88 9.60
N GLN A 69 -19.85 -4.40 9.38
CA GLN A 69 -20.89 -5.21 8.73
C GLN A 69 -20.48 -5.70 7.33
N MET A 70 -19.78 -4.86 6.56
CA MET A 70 -19.29 -5.20 5.22
C MET A 70 -18.03 -6.08 5.25
N VAL A 71 -17.34 -6.18 6.40
CA VAL A 71 -16.10 -6.95 6.53
C VAL A 71 -16.37 -8.46 6.44
N TRP A 72 -17.32 -8.95 7.24
CA TRP A 72 -17.62 -10.38 7.35
C TRP A 72 -18.86 -10.83 6.57
N GLY A 73 -19.55 -9.92 5.88
CA GLY A 73 -20.74 -10.23 5.06
C GLY A 73 -21.98 -10.58 5.90
N ASP A 74 -22.86 -11.42 5.37
CA ASP A 74 -24.00 -11.99 6.11
C ASP A 74 -24.01 -13.54 6.03
N PRO A 75 -24.68 -14.23 6.98
CA PRO A 75 -24.68 -15.68 7.01
C PRO A 75 -25.56 -16.31 5.91
N GLU A 76 -26.48 -15.55 5.32
CA GLU A 76 -27.33 -15.98 4.20
C GLU A 76 -26.63 -15.87 2.83
N GLY A 77 -25.43 -15.27 2.78
CA GLY A 77 -24.61 -15.08 1.58
C GLY A 77 -25.10 -13.98 0.63
N GLN A 78 -25.97 -13.07 1.06
CA GLN A 78 -26.46 -11.98 0.20
C GLN A 78 -25.44 -10.84 0.08
N VAL A 79 -24.68 -10.60 1.14
CA VAL A 79 -23.53 -9.71 1.22
C VAL A 79 -22.28 -10.59 1.31
N PRO A 80 -21.42 -10.56 0.28
CA PRO A 80 -20.21 -11.35 0.30
C PRO A 80 -19.27 -10.86 1.41
N GLN A 81 -18.58 -11.80 2.04
CA GLN A 81 -17.47 -11.50 2.93
C GLN A 81 -16.38 -10.75 2.16
N ARG A 82 -15.95 -9.59 2.66
CA ARG A 82 -14.89 -8.80 2.02
C ARG A 82 -13.50 -9.06 2.57
N LEU A 83 -13.35 -9.42 3.85
CA LEU A 83 -12.04 -9.73 4.44
C LEU A 83 -12.09 -11.07 5.17
N ASN A 84 -11.10 -11.92 4.91
CA ASN A 84 -10.87 -13.16 5.63
C ASN A 84 -10.01 -12.98 6.88
N SER A 85 -9.07 -12.04 6.82
CA SER A 85 -8.17 -11.63 7.90
C SER A 85 -7.83 -10.14 7.76
N LEU A 86 -7.50 -9.50 8.88
CA LEU A 86 -7.02 -8.12 8.92
C LEU A 86 -6.06 -7.93 10.10
N THR A 87 -4.92 -7.34 9.82
CA THR A 87 -3.99 -6.78 10.80
C THR A 87 -3.65 -5.36 10.38
N TRP A 88 -3.23 -4.56 11.34
CA TRP A 88 -2.81 -3.19 11.08
C TRP A 88 -1.71 -2.76 12.03
N SER A 89 -0.93 -1.78 11.57
CA SER A 89 0.06 -1.06 12.36
C SER A 89 0.09 0.40 11.92
N TYR A 90 0.79 1.25 12.66
CA TYR A 90 0.98 2.64 12.29
C TYR A 90 2.38 3.12 12.69
N ASN A 91 2.83 4.17 12.02
CA ASN A 91 4.03 4.92 12.39
C ASN A 91 3.90 6.39 11.97
N GLU A 92 4.82 7.21 12.47
CA GLU A 92 4.99 8.62 12.05
C GLU A 92 6.35 8.70 11.33
N PRO A 93 6.45 8.33 10.02
CA PRO A 93 7.74 8.24 9.34
C PRO A 93 8.42 9.60 9.17
N LEU A 94 7.63 10.68 9.25
CA LEU A 94 8.04 12.07 9.21
C LEU A 94 7.21 12.87 10.24
N PRO A 95 7.68 14.03 10.72
CA PRO A 95 7.04 14.76 11.83
C PRO A 95 5.56 15.12 11.63
N GLU A 96 5.13 15.30 10.38
CA GLU A 96 3.76 15.70 10.03
C GLU A 96 3.07 14.64 9.15
N VAL A 97 3.58 13.40 9.12
CA VAL A 97 2.99 12.30 8.36
C VAL A 97 2.62 11.16 9.29
N LEU A 98 1.37 10.73 9.24
CA LEU A 98 0.92 9.46 9.80
C LEU A 98 0.80 8.45 8.67
N SER A 99 1.37 7.26 8.83
CA SER A 99 1.09 6.13 7.95
C SER A 99 0.44 5.01 8.73
N VAL A 100 -0.70 4.52 8.21
CA VAL A 100 -1.43 3.37 8.73
C VAL A 100 -1.31 2.24 7.71
N LEU A 101 -0.67 1.14 8.10
CA LEU A 101 -0.51 -0.04 7.28
C LEU A 101 -1.63 -1.03 7.59
N PHE A 102 -2.32 -1.50 6.56
CA PHE A 102 -3.21 -2.65 6.63
C PHE A 102 -2.61 -3.82 5.87
N SER A 103 -2.64 -4.99 6.49
CA SER A 103 -2.33 -6.26 5.83
C SER A 103 -3.42 -7.27 6.12
N GLY A 104 -3.75 -8.11 5.16
CA GLY A 104 -4.81 -9.08 5.33
C GLY A 104 -5.10 -9.85 4.06
N GLU A 105 -6.23 -10.52 4.05
CA GLU A 105 -6.72 -11.26 2.89
C GLU A 105 -8.11 -10.75 2.53
N GLY A 106 -8.22 -10.12 1.36
CA GLY A 106 -9.47 -9.58 0.83
C GLY A 106 -10.15 -10.60 -0.08
N CYS A 107 -11.46 -10.74 0.03
CA CYS A 107 -12.25 -11.72 -0.70
C CYS A 107 -13.26 -11.05 -1.64
N GLY A 108 -13.26 -11.51 -2.88
CA GLY A 108 -14.28 -11.23 -3.89
C GLY A 108 -14.66 -12.52 -4.61
N ALA A 109 -14.42 -12.59 -5.92
CA ALA A 109 -14.50 -13.87 -6.64
C ALA A 109 -13.46 -14.88 -6.14
N TYR A 110 -12.31 -14.37 -5.67
CA TYR A 110 -11.25 -15.13 -5.03
C TYR A 110 -10.72 -14.31 -3.84
N CYS A 111 -10.09 -15.00 -2.88
CA CYS A 111 -9.42 -14.33 -1.77
C CYS A 111 -7.93 -14.11 -2.09
N GLU A 112 -7.42 -12.95 -1.74
CA GLU A 112 -6.06 -12.54 -2.06
C GLU A 112 -5.43 -11.73 -0.92
N GLU A 113 -4.19 -12.05 -0.59
CA GLU A 113 -3.40 -11.27 0.37
C GLU A 113 -3.10 -9.88 -0.20
N PHE A 114 -3.21 -8.87 0.66
CA PHE A 114 -2.88 -7.49 0.35
C PHE A 114 -2.09 -6.83 1.48
N THR A 115 -1.38 -5.78 1.10
CA THR A 115 -0.75 -4.80 1.97
C THR A 115 -1.03 -3.43 1.36
N ILE A 116 -1.44 -2.46 2.18
CA ILE A 116 -1.74 -1.10 1.72
C ILE A 116 -1.43 -0.06 2.80
N HIS A 117 -0.82 1.05 2.40
CA HIS A 117 -0.57 2.20 3.26
C HIS A 117 -1.60 3.30 3.05
N TYR A 118 -2.11 3.81 4.18
CA TYR A 118 -2.89 5.04 4.24
C TYR A 118 -2.04 6.13 4.88
N ASN A 119 -1.56 7.04 4.04
CA ASN A 119 -0.67 8.12 4.46
C ASN A 119 -1.47 9.42 4.62
N TYR A 120 -1.33 10.12 5.74
CA TYR A 120 -2.07 11.34 6.06
C TYR A 120 -1.12 12.49 6.36
N ASP A 121 -1.51 13.68 5.91
CA ASP A 121 -0.90 14.95 6.31
C ASP A 121 -1.48 15.37 7.67
N LEU A 122 -0.66 15.40 8.72
CA LEU A 122 -1.10 15.74 10.08
C LEU A 122 -1.36 17.24 10.28
N ARG A 123 -1.10 18.09 9.29
CA ARG A 123 -1.45 19.52 9.34
C ARG A 123 -2.94 19.76 9.12
N ASP A 124 -3.58 18.89 8.34
CA ASP A 124 -4.99 19.07 7.96
C ASP A 124 -5.83 17.79 7.99
N GLY A 125 -5.22 16.61 8.09
CA GLY A 125 -5.87 15.30 8.17
C GLY A 125 -6.28 14.72 6.81
N HIS A 126 -5.82 15.28 5.69
CA HIS A 126 -6.12 14.72 4.37
C HIS A 126 -5.23 13.53 4.05
N ARG A 127 -5.80 12.51 3.40
CA ARG A 127 -5.05 11.41 2.81
C ARG A 127 -4.19 11.91 1.67
N LEU A 128 -2.92 11.52 1.69
CA LEU A 128 -1.97 11.72 0.62
C LEU A 128 -2.23 10.70 -0.49
N SER A 129 -2.34 11.18 -1.72
CA SER A 129 -2.41 10.32 -2.91
C SER A 129 -1.15 10.53 -3.74
N PHE A 130 -0.58 9.46 -4.30
CA PHE A 130 0.67 9.55 -5.05
C PHE A 130 0.60 10.59 -6.19
N ASP A 131 -0.49 10.57 -6.98
CA ASP A 131 -0.71 11.50 -8.09
C ASP A 131 -0.89 12.97 -7.65
N SER A 132 -1.29 13.23 -6.39
CA SER A 132 -1.44 14.59 -5.89
C SER A 132 -0.14 15.20 -5.38
N LEU A 133 0.89 14.39 -5.09
CA LEU A 133 2.15 14.86 -4.51
C LEU A 133 2.93 15.78 -5.46
N PHE A 134 2.86 15.52 -6.76
CA PHE A 134 3.74 16.13 -7.75
C PHE A 134 3.06 17.20 -8.59
N THR A 135 3.84 18.19 -9.04
CA THR A 135 3.42 19.07 -10.14
C THR A 135 3.21 18.25 -11.41
N LYS A 136 2.50 18.80 -12.41
CA LYS A 136 2.29 18.08 -13.68
C LYS A 136 3.61 17.64 -14.34
N ASN A 137 4.61 18.52 -14.39
CA ASN A 137 5.92 18.18 -14.96
C ASN A 137 6.71 17.25 -14.04
N GLY A 138 6.58 17.42 -12.73
CA GLY A 138 7.17 16.51 -11.74
C GLY A 138 6.67 15.08 -11.87
N ALA A 139 5.36 14.90 -12.02
CA ALA A 139 4.75 13.59 -12.21
C ALA A 139 5.34 12.87 -13.43
N ILE A 140 5.51 13.55 -14.56
CA ILE A 140 6.14 12.97 -15.76
C ILE A 140 7.57 12.49 -15.47
N ALA A 141 8.37 13.30 -14.78
CA ALA A 141 9.75 12.94 -14.46
C ALA A 141 9.83 11.75 -13.49
N VAL A 142 8.95 11.71 -12.49
CA VAL A 142 8.84 10.62 -11.51
C VAL A 142 8.37 9.34 -12.19
N ASP A 143 7.31 9.40 -13.01
CA ASP A 143 6.79 8.27 -13.77
C ASP A 143 7.86 7.67 -14.68
N ASP A 144 8.66 8.51 -15.36
CA ASP A 144 9.74 8.05 -16.21
C ASP A 144 10.83 7.31 -15.43
N THR A 145 11.16 7.78 -14.22
CA THR A 145 12.11 7.10 -13.33
C THR A 145 11.56 5.76 -12.85
N LEU A 146 10.32 5.74 -12.37
CA LEU A 146 9.64 4.54 -11.90
C LEU A 146 9.49 3.49 -13.01
N ARG A 147 9.09 3.92 -14.22
CA ARG A 147 8.97 3.06 -15.40
C ARG A 147 10.30 2.43 -15.77
N ARG A 148 11.39 3.21 -15.79
CA ARG A 148 12.73 2.66 -16.07
C ARG A 148 13.17 1.65 -15.01
N SER A 149 12.91 1.93 -13.73
CA SER A 149 13.24 1.02 -12.62
C SER A 149 12.48 -0.30 -12.76
N TRP A 150 11.15 -0.22 -12.91
CA TRP A 150 10.29 -1.39 -13.12
C TRP A 150 10.69 -2.22 -14.34
N ARG A 151 10.93 -1.58 -15.50
CA ARG A 151 11.34 -2.28 -16.71
C ARG A 151 12.64 -3.06 -16.50
N ARG A 152 13.63 -2.42 -15.87
CA ARG A 152 14.92 -3.07 -15.57
C ARG A 152 14.72 -4.32 -14.72
N ASP A 153 13.88 -4.25 -13.69
CA ASP A 153 13.71 -5.35 -12.76
C ASP A 153 12.92 -6.51 -13.40
N VAL A 154 11.93 -6.20 -14.25
CA VAL A 154 11.21 -7.20 -15.07
C VAL A 154 12.14 -7.84 -16.12
N GLU A 155 12.94 -7.04 -16.83
CA GLU A 155 13.92 -7.52 -17.82
C GLU A 155 14.97 -8.42 -17.14
N ALA A 156 15.47 -8.04 -15.96
CA ALA A 156 16.39 -8.86 -15.17
C ALA A 156 15.76 -10.19 -14.72
N ARG A 157 14.47 -10.21 -14.37
CA ARG A 157 13.76 -11.46 -14.06
C ARG A 157 13.64 -12.36 -15.29
N ILE A 158 13.34 -11.79 -16.46
CA ILE A 158 13.31 -12.55 -17.73
C ILE A 158 14.66 -13.19 -18.00
N GLU A 159 15.76 -12.44 -17.90
CA GLU A 159 17.12 -12.95 -18.08
C GLU A 159 17.44 -14.09 -17.10
N LEU A 160 17.14 -13.90 -15.81
CA LEU A 160 17.34 -14.92 -14.78
C LEU A 160 16.58 -16.22 -15.08
N VAL A 161 15.32 -16.12 -15.52
CA VAL A 161 14.47 -17.28 -15.84
C VAL A 161 15.00 -17.99 -17.10
N GLN A 162 15.45 -17.24 -18.11
CA GLN A 162 16.07 -17.80 -19.32
C GLN A 162 17.34 -18.58 -18.99
N ASP A 163 18.28 -17.96 -18.27
CA ASP A 163 19.55 -18.60 -17.88
C ASP A 163 19.30 -19.87 -17.05
N SER A 164 18.30 -19.82 -16.15
CA SER A 164 17.92 -20.97 -15.34
C SER A 164 17.41 -22.12 -16.22
N SER A 165 16.61 -21.83 -17.26
CA SER A 165 16.02 -22.83 -18.16
C SER A 165 17.01 -23.65 -18.98
N GLU A 166 18.25 -23.16 -19.12
CA GLU A 166 19.35 -23.85 -19.80
C GLU A 166 20.12 -24.83 -18.90
N VAL A 167 19.81 -24.88 -17.60
CA VAL A 167 20.48 -25.78 -16.65
C VAL A 167 20.22 -27.25 -17.00
N THR A 168 21.31 -28.02 -17.13
CA THR A 168 21.26 -29.45 -17.43
C THR A 168 20.60 -30.23 -16.30
N GLY A 169 19.69 -31.15 -16.63
CA GLY A 169 19.00 -32.00 -15.65
C GLY A 169 17.68 -31.43 -15.13
N LEU A 170 17.22 -30.27 -15.63
CA LEU A 170 15.91 -29.74 -15.30
C LEU A 170 14.78 -30.64 -15.86
N SER A 171 13.69 -30.82 -15.09
CA SER A 171 12.49 -31.52 -15.57
C SER A 171 11.80 -30.76 -16.70
N ALA A 172 10.94 -31.45 -17.46
CA ALA A 172 10.11 -30.80 -18.48
C ALA A 172 9.16 -29.76 -17.87
N ASP A 173 8.48 -30.13 -16.79
CA ASP A 173 7.52 -29.27 -16.08
C ASP A 173 8.16 -27.96 -15.59
N ASN A 174 9.39 -28.02 -15.08
CA ASN A 174 10.10 -26.82 -14.65
C ASN A 174 10.50 -25.93 -15.84
N ARG A 175 10.86 -26.52 -16.98
CA ARG A 175 11.13 -25.74 -18.21
C ARG A 175 9.87 -25.04 -18.69
N GLU A 176 8.74 -25.74 -18.69
CA GLU A 176 7.44 -25.19 -19.09
C GLU A 176 7.02 -24.05 -18.16
N ARG A 177 7.04 -24.24 -16.83
CA ARG A 177 6.74 -23.18 -15.85
C ARG A 177 7.60 -21.94 -16.09
N TRP A 178 8.91 -22.10 -16.28
CA TRP A 178 9.82 -20.97 -16.50
C TRP A 178 9.57 -20.28 -17.84
N GLN A 179 9.22 -21.03 -18.88
CA GLN A 179 8.82 -20.42 -20.15
C GLN A 179 7.54 -19.59 -19.98
N GLU A 180 6.52 -20.13 -19.31
CA GLU A 180 5.26 -19.42 -19.04
C GLU A 180 5.47 -18.15 -18.21
N GLU A 181 6.31 -18.22 -17.17
CA GLU A 181 6.69 -17.05 -16.38
C GLU A 181 7.40 -15.98 -17.23
N SER A 182 8.36 -16.40 -18.06
CA SER A 182 9.09 -15.49 -18.96
C SER A 182 8.15 -14.82 -19.97
N ASP A 183 7.22 -15.58 -20.53
CA ASP A 183 6.26 -15.07 -21.51
C ASP A 183 5.26 -14.09 -20.89
N MET A 184 4.79 -14.35 -19.66
CA MET A 184 3.98 -13.41 -18.90
C MET A 184 4.68 -12.05 -18.71
N TYR A 185 5.96 -12.04 -18.32
CA TYR A 185 6.68 -10.79 -18.16
C TYR A 185 6.93 -10.07 -19.49
N ARG A 186 7.22 -10.80 -20.57
CA ARG A 186 7.38 -10.20 -21.91
C ARG A 186 6.09 -9.55 -22.39
N GLU A 187 4.95 -10.22 -22.22
CA GLU A 187 3.64 -9.68 -22.55
C GLU A 187 3.37 -8.40 -21.73
N CYS A 188 3.60 -8.44 -20.43
CA CYS A 188 3.45 -7.29 -19.54
C CYS A 188 4.33 -6.08 -19.97
N LEU A 189 5.59 -6.31 -20.37
CA LEU A 189 6.47 -5.26 -20.90
C LEU A 189 5.96 -4.64 -22.20
N LEU A 190 5.29 -5.43 -23.04
CA LEU A 190 4.70 -4.96 -24.29
C LEU A 190 3.43 -4.14 -24.03
N GLU A 191 2.53 -4.66 -23.20
CA GLU A 191 1.26 -4.00 -22.85
C GLU A 191 1.48 -2.64 -22.18
N ARG A 192 2.44 -2.57 -21.25
CA ARG A 192 2.71 -1.38 -20.45
C ARG A 192 3.77 -0.44 -21.02
N LYS A 193 4.27 -0.70 -22.24
CA LYS A 193 5.42 0.02 -22.83
C LYS A 193 5.29 1.55 -22.79
N GLU A 194 4.12 2.06 -23.14
CA GLU A 194 3.81 3.50 -23.23
C GLU A 194 2.84 3.97 -22.13
N GLN A 195 2.55 3.11 -21.15
CA GLN A 195 1.63 3.44 -20.06
C GLN A 195 2.39 4.13 -18.92
N ARG A 196 1.68 4.98 -18.16
CA ARG A 196 2.20 5.43 -16.86
C ARG A 196 2.38 4.20 -15.95
N PRO A 197 3.38 4.19 -15.05
CA PRO A 197 3.48 3.15 -14.03
C PRO A 197 2.17 3.03 -13.26
N TYR A 198 1.68 1.80 -13.09
CA TYR A 198 0.53 1.56 -12.23
C TYR A 198 1.01 1.48 -10.79
N VAL A 199 1.06 2.64 -10.12
CA VAL A 199 1.42 2.73 -8.71
C VAL A 199 0.28 2.16 -7.88
N GLN A 200 0.56 1.04 -7.21
CA GLN A 200 -0.40 0.32 -6.37
C GLN A 200 -0.41 0.90 -4.95
N ASP A 201 0.76 1.29 -4.44
CA ASP A 201 0.92 1.81 -3.09
C ASP A 201 2.18 2.69 -2.99
N PHE A 202 2.28 3.48 -1.92
CA PHE A 202 3.52 4.17 -1.58
C PHE A 202 3.69 4.29 -0.07
N GLU A 203 4.94 4.23 0.37
CA GLU A 203 5.35 4.26 1.77
C GLU A 203 6.37 5.39 1.96
N PRO A 204 6.01 6.47 2.68
CA PRO A 204 6.98 7.47 3.12
C PRO A 204 7.96 6.84 4.12
N LEU A 205 9.24 6.88 3.82
CA LEU A 205 10.32 6.52 4.74
C LEU A 205 11.01 7.79 5.25
N THR A 206 12.04 7.64 6.08
CA THR A 206 12.73 8.81 6.68
C THR A 206 13.46 9.69 5.64
N LYS A 207 13.93 9.12 4.53
CA LYS A 207 14.76 9.85 3.54
C LYS A 207 14.32 9.68 2.09
N GLU A 208 13.36 8.81 1.86
CA GLU A 208 12.94 8.39 0.54
C GLU A 208 11.46 8.01 0.55
N LEU A 209 10.86 8.09 -0.63
CA LEU A 209 9.52 7.57 -0.88
C LEU A 209 9.68 6.20 -1.53
N ARG A 210 9.24 5.14 -0.86
CA ARG A 210 9.11 3.83 -1.50
C ARG A 210 7.82 3.80 -2.29
N VAL A 211 7.92 3.42 -3.55
CA VAL A 211 6.77 3.32 -4.47
C VAL A 211 6.62 1.90 -4.96
N HIS A 212 5.44 1.33 -4.79
CA HIS A 212 5.11 -0.04 -5.20
C HIS A 212 4.38 0.00 -6.54
N ILE A 213 4.97 -0.60 -7.56
CA ILE A 213 4.40 -0.72 -8.90
C ILE A 213 3.76 -2.10 -9.02
N ALA A 214 2.51 -2.11 -9.48
CA ALA A 214 1.71 -3.32 -9.55
C ALA A 214 2.39 -4.44 -10.35
N ARG A 215 2.20 -5.66 -9.85
CA ARG A 215 2.67 -6.92 -10.48
C ARG A 215 2.21 -7.09 -11.92
N CYS A 216 2.87 -8.01 -12.63
CA CYS A 216 2.50 -8.36 -14.01
C CYS A 216 1.39 -9.41 -14.08
N SER A 217 1.35 -10.33 -13.12
CA SER A 217 0.31 -11.36 -13.08
C SER A 217 -1.09 -10.81 -12.80
N ALA A 218 -2.07 -11.50 -13.36
CA ALA A 218 -3.44 -11.48 -12.88
C ALA A 218 -3.60 -12.41 -11.66
N HIS A 219 -4.82 -12.47 -11.13
CA HIS A 219 -5.11 -13.37 -10.01
C HIS A 219 -4.88 -14.85 -10.38
N TYR A 220 -5.35 -15.29 -11.56
CA TYR A 220 -5.34 -16.70 -11.96
C TYR A 220 -3.95 -17.27 -12.23
N ASN A 221 -2.96 -16.43 -12.56
CA ASN A 221 -1.58 -16.84 -12.85
C ASN A 221 -0.58 -16.30 -11.81
N ARG A 222 -1.04 -15.90 -10.62
CA ARG A 222 -0.17 -15.38 -9.55
C ARG A 222 0.96 -16.35 -9.16
N ALA A 223 0.71 -17.65 -9.22
CA ALA A 223 1.72 -18.67 -8.88
C ALA A 223 2.94 -18.70 -9.84
N LEU A 224 2.85 -18.03 -11.00
CA LEU A 224 3.96 -17.85 -11.93
C LEU A 224 4.78 -16.58 -11.63
N ASP A 225 4.28 -15.67 -10.79
CA ASP A 225 4.86 -14.35 -10.57
C ASP A 225 5.74 -14.32 -9.32
N ASP A 226 6.99 -14.75 -9.49
CA ASP A 226 7.97 -14.70 -8.41
C ASP A 226 8.48 -13.26 -8.16
N LEU A 227 8.27 -12.33 -9.11
CA LEU A 227 8.67 -10.92 -8.94
C LEU A 227 7.67 -10.13 -8.10
N ASN A 228 6.38 -10.46 -8.18
CA ASN A 228 5.28 -9.76 -7.54
C ASN A 228 5.28 -8.25 -7.86
N GLU A 229 4.92 -7.42 -6.88
CA GLU A 229 5.03 -5.96 -6.99
C GLU A 229 6.50 -5.52 -6.94
N VAL A 230 6.85 -4.54 -7.77
CA VAL A 230 8.22 -3.99 -7.80
C VAL A 230 8.26 -2.71 -7.01
N SER A 231 9.13 -2.66 -6.01
CA SER A 231 9.34 -1.48 -5.18
C SER A 231 10.52 -0.65 -5.67
N THR A 232 10.37 0.67 -5.73
CA THR A 232 11.47 1.60 -6.01
C THR A 232 11.54 2.68 -4.95
N ASP A 233 12.70 2.80 -4.32
CA ASP A 233 12.97 3.83 -3.33
C ASP A 233 13.52 5.08 -4.03
N VAL A 234 12.83 6.21 -3.86
CA VAL A 234 13.17 7.47 -4.50
C VAL A 234 13.53 8.52 -3.45
N PRO A 235 14.80 8.96 -3.38
CA PRO A 235 15.24 9.91 -2.36
C PRO A 235 14.46 11.23 -2.39
N TYR A 236 14.13 11.78 -1.23
CA TYR A 236 13.42 13.06 -1.15
C TYR A 236 14.23 14.21 -1.74
N GLU A 237 15.56 14.17 -1.60
CA GLU A 237 16.46 15.14 -2.24
C GLU A 237 16.24 15.21 -3.77
N TRP A 238 16.01 14.06 -4.40
CA TRP A 238 15.71 14.00 -5.83
C TRP A 238 14.26 14.41 -6.14
N LEU A 239 13.30 14.08 -5.26
CA LEU A 239 11.88 14.43 -5.42
C LEU A 239 11.57 15.91 -5.18
N ALA A 240 12.39 16.60 -4.39
CA ALA A 240 12.21 18.00 -3.98
C ALA A 240 11.76 18.96 -5.11
N PRO A 241 12.41 19.01 -6.28
CA PRO A 241 12.00 19.92 -7.37
C PRO A 241 10.68 19.51 -8.05
N PHE A 242 10.19 18.29 -7.83
CA PHE A 242 9.01 17.73 -8.50
C PHE A 242 7.74 17.85 -7.68
N PHE A 243 7.84 17.93 -6.35
CA PHE A 243 6.71 18.09 -5.46
C PHE A 243 5.92 19.37 -5.73
N ARG A 244 4.62 19.33 -5.46
CA ARG A 244 3.82 20.56 -5.34
C ARG A 244 4.32 21.33 -4.12
N PRO A 245 4.28 22.68 -4.14
CA PRO A 245 4.82 23.50 -3.07
C PRO A 245 4.35 23.12 -1.65
N GLY A 246 3.09 22.73 -1.47
CA GLY A 246 2.54 22.35 -0.16
C GLY A 246 3.08 21.02 0.39
N TYR A 247 3.55 20.12 -0.47
CA TYR A 247 4.03 18.79 -0.07
C TYR A 247 5.56 18.73 0.09
N ALA A 248 6.33 19.59 -0.59
CA ALA A 248 7.78 19.60 -0.42
C ALA A 248 8.19 19.78 1.06
N ALA A 249 7.49 20.67 1.79
CA ALA A 249 7.74 20.90 3.22
C ALA A 249 7.39 19.69 4.11
N LEU A 250 6.55 18.77 3.62
CA LEU A 250 6.14 17.58 4.36
C LEU A 250 7.25 16.51 4.36
N PHE A 251 7.99 16.39 3.25
CA PHE A 251 8.97 15.33 3.02
C PHE A 251 10.44 15.75 3.18
N MET A 252 10.73 17.04 3.34
CA MET A 252 12.10 17.59 3.30
C MET A 252 12.65 18.08 4.65
N ASN A 253 12.14 17.57 5.77
CA ASN A 253 12.56 17.99 7.12
C ASN A 253 13.71 17.15 7.69
#